data_AF-A0A963NTN7-F1
#
_entry.id   AF-A0A963NTN7-F1
#
_cell.length_a   1.000
_cell.length_b   1.000
_cell.length_c   1.000
_cell.angle_alpha   90.00
_cell.angle_beta   90.00
_cell.angle_gamma   90.00
#
_symmetry.space_group_name_H-M   'P 1'
#
loop_
_entity.id
_entity.type
_entity.pdbx_description
1 polymer ?
#
loop_
_entity_poly.entity_id
_entity_poly.type
_entity_poly.pdbx_seq_one_letter_code
_entity_poly.pdbx_strand_id
1 'polypeptide(L)'
;MNFVAAPARLSSVSATFEADFAARLHWSADQDAAIEQRVADILADVRQRGDAAVLEYTARFDALQAPTLQALELTQAELKAAFDAIPAAQREALQAAAARVRSYHEAQKKACGESWSYRDADGSLLGQKVTPLDRVGIYVPGGKAAYPSSVLMNAIPAHVAGVGEIIMVVPTPGGEKNPLVLAAAYVAGVTRAFTIGGAQ
;
A
#
# COMPACT_ATOMS: atom_id res chain seq x y z
N MET A 1 -25.68 29.77 4.96
CA MET A 1 -25.70 28.97 6.20
C MET A 1 -24.27 28.89 6.73
N ASN A 2 -24.00 29.46 7.90
CA ASN A 2 -22.68 29.32 8.54
C ASN A 2 -22.67 27.99 9.28
N PHE A 3 -21.92 27.02 8.77
CA PHE A 3 -21.67 25.78 9.50
C PHE A 3 -20.64 26.08 10.59
N VAL A 4 -21.09 26.16 11.84
CA VAL A 4 -20.21 26.18 13.00
C VAL A 4 -19.92 24.72 13.35
N ALA A 5 -18.72 24.24 13.06
CA ALA A 5 -18.28 22.92 13.49
C ALA A 5 -18.08 22.93 15.02
N ALA A 6 -19.04 22.37 15.76
CA ALA A 6 -18.91 22.11 17.19
C ALA A 6 -18.56 20.63 17.41
N PRO A 7 -17.64 20.31 18.33
CA PRO A 7 -17.35 18.92 18.66
C PRO A 7 -18.59 18.25 19.26
N ALA A 8 -18.93 17.06 18.76
CA ALA A 8 -20.00 16.26 19.35
C ALA A 8 -19.68 15.97 20.82
N ARG A 9 -20.64 16.25 21.71
CA ARG A 9 -20.50 15.97 23.15
C ARG A 9 -21.53 14.93 23.54
N LEU A 10 -21.04 13.80 24.02
CA LEU A 10 -21.85 12.75 24.63
C LEU A 10 -21.53 12.71 26.13
N SER A 11 -22.54 12.41 26.95
CA SER A 11 -22.40 12.31 28.40
C SER A 11 -22.90 10.94 28.85
N SER A 12 -22.05 10.16 29.52
CA SER A 12 -22.39 8.80 29.98
C SER A 12 -23.49 8.76 31.05
N VAL A 13 -23.84 9.90 31.65
CA VAL A 13 -24.96 10.02 32.59
C VAL A 13 -26.27 10.46 31.92
N SER A 14 -26.26 10.72 30.60
CA SER A 14 -27.48 11.01 29.86
C SER A 14 -28.33 9.74 29.72
N ALA A 15 -29.64 9.86 29.92
CA ALA A 15 -30.59 8.78 29.66
C ALA A 15 -30.59 8.33 28.18
N THR A 16 -30.12 9.19 27.27
CA THR A 16 -30.01 8.91 25.83
C THR A 16 -28.63 8.44 25.40
N PHE A 17 -27.67 8.29 26.32
CA PHE A 17 -26.26 8.04 25.99
C PHE A 17 -26.07 6.87 25.04
N GLU A 18 -26.66 5.71 25.32
CA GLU A 18 -26.49 4.51 24.51
C GLU A 18 -27.00 4.70 23.07
N ALA A 19 -28.15 5.37 22.91
CA ALA A 19 -28.72 5.66 21.60
C ALA A 19 -27.85 6.67 20.83
N ASP A 20 -27.43 7.75 21.49
CA ASP A 20 -26.60 8.79 20.88
C ASP A 20 -25.19 8.28 20.54
N PHE A 21 -24.64 7.40 21.37
CA PHE A 21 -23.36 6.74 21.14
C PHE A 21 -23.44 5.73 20.01
N ALA A 22 -24.48 4.88 19.97
CA ALA A 22 -24.71 3.97 18.86
C ALA A 22 -24.90 4.72 17.53
N ALA A 23 -25.66 5.82 17.52
CA ALA A 23 -25.82 6.69 16.36
C ALA A 23 -24.49 7.34 15.94
N ARG A 24 -23.62 7.69 16.91
CA ARG A 24 -22.29 8.26 16.61
C ARG A 24 -21.32 7.24 16.04
N LEU A 25 -21.40 6.00 16.51
CA LEU A 25 -20.64 4.85 16.01
C LEU A 25 -21.21 4.30 14.70
N HIS A 26 -22.46 4.63 14.37
CA HIS A 26 -23.07 4.22 13.13
C HIS A 26 -22.26 4.75 11.94
N TRP A 27 -21.56 3.84 11.31
CA TRP A 27 -20.91 4.05 10.03
C TRP A 27 -21.85 3.48 8.97
N SER A 28 -22.41 4.35 8.13
CA SER A 28 -23.15 3.91 6.96
C SER A 28 -22.14 3.48 5.90
N ALA A 29 -22.20 2.20 5.54
CA ALA A 29 -21.47 1.62 4.43
C ALA A 29 -22.20 1.94 3.11
N ASP A 30 -22.70 3.16 2.91
CA ASP A 30 -23.47 3.49 1.72
C ASP A 30 -22.61 3.21 0.48
N GLN A 31 -22.90 2.08 -0.15
CA GLN A 31 -22.28 1.60 -1.37
C GLN A 31 -22.87 2.44 -2.50
N ASP A 32 -22.07 3.35 -3.03
CA ASP A 32 -22.42 4.04 -4.25
C ASP A 32 -22.32 3.03 -5.40
N ALA A 33 -23.45 2.44 -5.78
CA ALA A 33 -23.55 1.48 -6.87
C ALA A 33 -22.95 2.01 -8.18
N ALA A 34 -22.93 3.34 -8.38
CA ALA A 34 -22.29 3.94 -9.56
C ALA A 34 -20.76 3.91 -9.48
N ILE A 35 -20.15 3.90 -8.28
CA ILE A 35 -18.71 3.67 -8.11
C ILE A 35 -18.39 2.20 -8.37
N GLU A 36 -19.18 1.28 -7.81
CA GLU A 36 -18.98 -0.16 -8.01
C GLU A 36 -19.05 -0.55 -9.49
N GLN A 37 -20.06 -0.06 -10.22
CA GLN A 37 -20.18 -0.31 -11.65
C GLN A 37 -18.99 0.25 -12.42
N ARG A 38 -18.55 1.48 -12.11
CA ARG A 38 -17.37 2.09 -12.77
C ARG A 38 -16.10 1.27 -12.55
N VAL A 39 -15.88 0.77 -11.33
CA VAL A 39 -14.73 -0.09 -11.01
C VAL A 39 -14.83 -1.41 -11.76
N ALA A 40 -16.02 -2.03 -11.79
CA ALA A 40 -16.24 -3.28 -12.52
C ALA A 40 -15.94 -3.15 -14.02
N ASP A 41 -16.37 -2.03 -14.64
CA ASP A 41 -16.12 -1.75 -16.05
C ASP A 41 -14.62 -1.57 -16.33
N ILE A 42 -13.89 -0.83 -15.48
CA ILE A 42 -12.43 -0.64 -15.59
C ILE A 42 -11.70 -1.98 -15.51
N LEU A 43 -12.05 -2.82 -14.54
CA LEU A 43 -11.45 -4.14 -14.37
C LEU A 43 -11.71 -5.06 -15.57
N ALA A 44 -12.92 -5.01 -16.14
CA ALA A 44 -13.26 -5.76 -17.35
C ALA A 44 -12.41 -5.30 -18.55
N ASP A 45 -12.24 -3.98 -18.72
CA ASP A 45 -11.42 -3.39 -19.78
C ASP A 45 -9.94 -3.78 -19.64
N VAL A 46 -9.36 -3.70 -18.44
CA VAL A 46 -7.97 -4.12 -18.20
C VAL A 46 -7.79 -5.62 -18.47
N ARG A 47 -8.76 -6.45 -18.07
CA ARG A 47 -8.70 -7.89 -18.35
C ARG A 47 -8.77 -8.22 -19.84
N GLN A 48 -9.52 -7.45 -20.62
CA GLN A 48 -9.71 -7.70 -22.06
C GLN A 48 -8.61 -7.08 -22.92
N ARG A 49 -8.18 -5.85 -22.60
CA ARG A 49 -7.30 -5.02 -23.44
C ARG A 49 -5.88 -4.86 -22.88
N GLY A 50 -5.63 -5.30 -21.64
CA GLY A 50 -4.33 -5.23 -20.99
C GLY A 50 -3.77 -3.80 -20.95
N ASP A 51 -2.49 -3.67 -21.29
CA ASP A 51 -1.73 -2.41 -21.30
C ASP A 51 -2.45 -1.24 -21.96
N ALA A 52 -3.21 -1.49 -23.04
CA ALA A 52 -3.94 -0.44 -23.74
C ALA A 52 -4.99 0.24 -22.85
N ALA A 53 -5.72 -0.53 -22.03
CA ALA A 53 -6.67 0.04 -21.08
C ALA A 53 -5.97 0.79 -19.94
N VAL A 54 -4.87 0.23 -19.42
CA VAL A 54 -4.11 0.88 -18.34
C VAL A 54 -3.56 2.23 -18.81
N LEU A 55 -2.97 2.30 -20.00
CA LEU A 55 -2.46 3.55 -20.58
C LEU A 55 -3.59 4.57 -20.80
N GLU A 56 -4.74 4.13 -21.30
CA GLU A 56 -5.91 5.00 -21.49
C GLU A 56 -6.43 5.58 -20.16
N TYR A 57 -6.57 4.75 -19.12
CA TYR A 57 -7.04 5.20 -17.82
C TYR A 57 -6.02 6.04 -17.07
N THR A 58 -4.72 5.76 -17.19
CA THR A 58 -3.66 6.63 -16.67
C THR A 58 -3.71 8.01 -17.35
N ALA A 59 -3.87 8.06 -18.67
CA ALA A 59 -4.05 9.32 -19.38
C ALA A 59 -5.30 10.08 -18.93
N ARG A 60 -6.40 9.36 -18.67
CA ARG A 60 -7.69 9.95 -18.27
C ARG A 60 -7.69 10.45 -16.83
N PHE A 61 -7.20 9.66 -15.88
CA PHE A 61 -7.33 9.93 -14.45
C PHE A 61 -6.12 10.67 -13.88
N ASP A 62 -4.92 10.37 -14.37
CA ASP A 62 -3.68 10.99 -13.92
C ASP A 62 -3.19 12.10 -14.87
N ALA A 63 -3.88 12.34 -16.00
CA ALA A 63 -3.45 13.31 -17.01
C ALA A 63 -2.01 13.08 -17.51
N LEU A 64 -1.55 11.82 -17.50
CA LEU A 64 -0.20 11.42 -17.86
C LEU A 64 -0.23 10.52 -19.11
N GLN A 65 0.36 11.02 -20.21
CA GLN A 65 0.48 10.27 -21.45
C GLN A 65 1.79 9.49 -21.48
N ALA A 66 1.71 8.21 -21.83
CA ALA A 66 2.88 7.36 -22.03
C ALA A 66 2.68 6.43 -23.25
N PRO A 67 3.73 6.19 -24.05
CA PRO A 67 3.62 5.34 -25.23
C PRO A 67 3.54 3.84 -24.90
N THR A 68 4.03 3.42 -23.73
CA THR A 68 4.09 2.02 -23.28
C THR A 68 4.03 1.94 -21.75
N LEU A 69 3.66 0.78 -21.19
CA LEU A 69 3.78 0.56 -19.74
C LEU A 69 5.22 0.66 -19.24
N GLN A 70 6.20 0.28 -20.07
CA GLN A 70 7.63 0.41 -19.73
C GLN A 70 8.03 1.86 -19.48
N ALA A 71 7.40 2.82 -20.19
CA ALA A 71 7.64 4.25 -19.98
C ALA A 71 7.04 4.79 -18.67
N LEU A 72 6.13 4.02 -18.04
CA LEU A 72 5.58 4.30 -16.71
C LEU A 72 6.36 3.58 -15.60
N GLU A 73 7.36 2.77 -15.92
CA GLU A 73 8.20 2.11 -14.92
C GLU A 73 9.27 3.08 -14.39
N LEU A 74 9.37 3.18 -13.07
CA LEU A 74 10.44 3.87 -12.37
C LEU A 74 11.63 2.93 -12.22
N THR A 75 12.77 3.36 -12.76
CA THR A 75 14.00 2.58 -12.69
C THR A 75 14.60 2.61 -11.28
N GLN A 76 15.35 1.55 -10.93
CA GLN A 76 16.11 1.52 -9.67
C GLN A 76 17.08 2.71 -9.54
N ALA A 77 17.62 3.19 -10.67
CA ALA A 77 18.46 4.38 -10.71
C ALA A 77 17.69 5.66 -10.32
N GLU A 78 16.46 5.83 -10.79
CA GLU A 78 15.60 6.95 -10.38
C GLU A 78 15.25 6.89 -8.90
N LEU A 79 14.91 5.70 -8.38
CA LEU A 79 14.60 5.53 -6.95
C LEU A 79 15.82 5.87 -6.08
N LYS A 80 17.01 5.40 -6.48
CA LYS A 80 18.26 5.73 -5.81
C LYS A 80 18.59 7.22 -5.90
N ALA A 81 18.42 7.82 -7.07
CA ALA A 81 18.67 9.26 -7.25
C ALA A 81 17.75 10.10 -6.36
N ALA A 82 16.48 9.71 -6.20
CA ALA A 82 15.57 10.36 -5.26
C ALA A 82 16.03 10.22 -3.81
N PHE A 83 16.51 9.04 -3.41
CA PHE A 83 17.12 8.83 -2.10
C PHE A 83 18.37 9.70 -1.88
N ASP A 84 19.26 9.79 -2.87
CA ASP A 84 20.48 10.59 -2.76
C ASP A 84 20.19 12.09 -2.74
N ALA A 85 19.09 12.54 -3.36
CA ALA A 85 18.71 13.95 -3.46
C ALA A 85 17.99 14.51 -2.21
N ILE A 86 17.36 13.67 -1.38
CA ILE A 86 16.69 14.16 -0.16
C ILE A 86 17.71 14.56 0.93
N PRO A 87 17.37 15.50 1.84
CA PRO A 87 18.24 15.91 2.94
C PRO A 87 18.75 14.74 3.79
N ALA A 88 19.97 14.87 4.31
CA ALA A 88 20.62 13.82 5.12
C ALA A 88 19.75 13.34 6.30
N ALA A 89 19.16 14.28 7.05
CA ALA A 89 18.26 13.96 8.16
C ALA A 89 17.04 13.13 7.73
N GLN A 90 16.53 13.32 6.51
CA GLN A 90 15.43 12.52 5.97
C GLN A 90 15.89 11.13 5.55
N ARG A 91 17.08 11.00 4.95
CA ARG A 91 17.68 9.68 4.65
C ARG A 91 17.87 8.86 5.92
N GLU A 92 18.46 9.47 6.94
CA GLU A 92 18.70 8.84 8.24
C GLU A 92 17.38 8.42 8.90
N ALA A 93 16.37 9.29 8.87
CA ALA A 93 15.04 8.97 9.39
C ALA A 93 14.39 7.78 8.65
N LEU A 94 14.46 7.74 7.32
CA LEU A 94 13.94 6.62 6.53
C LEU A 94 14.66 5.31 6.85
N GLN A 95 15.99 5.33 6.91
CA GLN A 95 16.79 4.15 7.23
C GLN A 95 16.54 3.66 8.65
N ALA A 96 16.45 4.57 9.62
CA ALA A 96 16.12 4.23 11.00
C ALA A 96 14.71 3.63 11.14
N ALA A 97 13.72 4.22 10.47
CA ALA A 97 12.36 3.67 10.43
C ALA A 97 12.35 2.28 9.77
N ALA A 98 13.03 2.11 8.64
CA ALA A 98 13.13 0.84 7.93
C ALA A 98 13.76 -0.26 8.81
N ALA A 99 14.86 0.06 9.51
CA ALA A 99 15.53 -0.87 10.40
C ALA A 99 14.62 -1.32 11.56
N ARG A 100 13.86 -0.39 12.15
CA ARG A 100 12.91 -0.72 13.23
C ARG A 100 11.76 -1.59 12.74
N VAL A 101 11.17 -1.26 11.59
CA VAL A 101 10.10 -2.06 10.98
C VAL A 101 10.60 -3.47 10.67
N ARG A 102 11.79 -3.58 10.07
CA ARG A 102 12.42 -4.87 9.75
C ARG A 102 12.64 -5.72 11.00
N SER A 103 13.30 -5.15 12.02
CA SER A 103 13.60 -5.87 13.26
C SER A 103 12.34 -6.42 13.94
N TYR A 104 11.26 -5.65 13.94
CA TYR A 104 9.99 -6.11 14.51
C TYR A 104 9.38 -7.28 13.71
N HIS A 105 9.34 -7.19 12.38
CA HIS A 105 8.77 -8.25 11.55
C HIS A 105 9.64 -9.51 11.53
N GLU A 106 10.96 -9.37 11.69
CA GLU A 106 11.87 -10.51 11.88
C GLU A 106 11.55 -11.26 13.18
N ALA A 107 11.28 -10.53 14.26
CA ALA A 107 10.82 -11.13 15.51
C ALA A 107 9.46 -11.82 15.37
N GLN A 108 8.50 -11.23 14.63
CA GLN A 108 7.21 -11.87 14.34
C GLN A 108 7.39 -13.15 13.52
N LYS A 109 8.22 -13.12 12.46
CA LYS A 109 8.52 -14.32 11.66
C LYS A 109 9.09 -15.43 12.53
N LYS A 110 10.06 -15.12 13.39
CA LYS A 110 10.62 -16.10 14.33
C LYS A 110 9.59 -16.64 15.32
N ALA A 111 8.66 -15.81 15.78
CA ALA A 111 7.67 -16.19 16.79
C ALA A 111 6.57 -17.12 16.25
N CYS A 112 6.08 -16.89 15.03
CA CYS A 112 4.94 -17.64 14.49
C CYS A 112 4.91 -17.84 12.97
N GLY A 113 5.96 -17.42 12.26
CA GLY A 113 6.05 -17.46 10.79
C GLY A 113 7.00 -18.51 10.22
N GLU A 114 7.63 -19.34 11.07
CA GLU A 114 8.53 -20.40 10.61
C GLU A 114 7.77 -21.73 10.40
N SER A 115 8.27 -22.53 9.46
CA SER A 115 7.79 -23.91 9.30
C SER A 115 8.23 -24.76 10.48
N TRP A 116 7.40 -25.71 10.89
CA TRP A 116 7.72 -26.63 11.97
C TRP A 116 7.12 -28.01 11.72
N SER A 117 7.69 -29.02 12.37
CA SER A 117 7.17 -30.38 12.33
C SER A 117 7.53 -31.15 13.60
N TYR A 118 6.71 -32.11 13.98
CA TYR A 118 6.93 -33.01 15.11
C TYR A 118 6.35 -34.39 14.83
N ARG A 119 6.73 -35.37 15.64
CA ARG A 119 6.06 -36.68 15.67
C ARG A 119 5.17 -36.78 16.90
N ASP A 120 3.95 -37.25 16.71
CA ASP A 120 3.04 -37.54 17.82
C ASP A 120 3.38 -38.86 18.52
N ALA A 121 2.57 -39.23 19.52
CA ALA A 121 2.74 -40.46 20.29
C ALA A 121 2.62 -41.73 19.44
N ASP A 122 1.90 -41.67 18.32
CA ASP A 122 1.70 -42.78 17.38
C ASP A 122 2.78 -42.83 16.29
N GLY A 123 3.72 -41.86 16.29
CA GLY A 123 4.83 -41.76 15.35
C GLY A 123 4.50 -41.02 14.05
N SER A 124 3.29 -40.48 13.90
CA SER A 124 2.86 -39.72 12.72
C SER A 124 3.61 -38.41 12.62
N LEU A 125 4.08 -38.04 11.42
CA LEU A 125 4.74 -36.75 11.19
C LEU A 125 3.69 -35.68 10.89
N LEU A 126 3.58 -34.70 11.77
CA LEU A 126 2.65 -33.58 11.68
C LEU A 126 3.44 -32.26 11.64
N GLY A 127 2.86 -31.20 11.06
CA GLY A 127 3.54 -29.91 11.00
C GLY A 127 2.83 -28.86 10.17
N GLN A 128 3.50 -27.72 10.05
CA GLN A 128 3.10 -26.59 9.24
C GLN A 128 4.24 -26.19 8.30
N LYS A 129 3.91 -26.05 7.01
CA LYS A 129 4.81 -25.46 6.03
C LYS A 129 4.35 -24.03 5.75
N VAL A 130 5.23 -23.07 6.01
CA VAL A 130 5.05 -21.65 5.69
C VAL A 130 5.96 -21.30 4.53
N THR A 131 5.38 -20.75 3.46
CA THR A 131 6.11 -20.27 2.28
C THR A 131 5.66 -18.85 1.95
N PRO A 132 6.57 -17.96 1.53
CA PRO A 132 6.19 -16.63 1.06
C PRO A 132 5.38 -16.73 -0.24
N LEU A 133 4.65 -15.67 -0.56
CA LEU A 133 4.13 -15.45 -1.90
C LEU A 133 5.30 -15.24 -2.87
N ASP A 134 5.18 -15.73 -4.10
CA ASP A 134 6.21 -15.49 -5.12
C ASP A 134 6.35 -14.00 -5.43
N ARG A 135 5.20 -13.31 -5.52
CA ARG A 135 5.09 -11.89 -5.87
C ARG A 135 3.97 -11.20 -5.11
N VAL A 136 4.16 -9.93 -4.79
CA VAL A 136 3.11 -9.07 -4.21
C VAL A 136 3.07 -7.72 -4.92
N GLY A 137 1.85 -7.20 -5.09
CA GLY A 137 1.60 -5.83 -5.51
C GLY A 137 1.30 -4.95 -4.29
N ILE A 138 1.91 -3.78 -4.21
CA ILE A 138 1.62 -2.79 -3.16
C ILE A 138 1.15 -1.49 -3.82
N TYR A 139 -0.02 -1.01 -3.41
CA TYR A 139 -0.56 0.27 -3.87
C TYR A 139 -0.19 1.37 -2.89
N VAL A 140 0.40 2.45 -3.41
CA VAL A 140 0.77 3.63 -2.64
C VAL A 140 0.01 4.83 -3.21
N PRO A 141 -0.81 5.53 -2.41
CA PRO A 141 -1.53 6.71 -2.90
C PRO A 141 -0.57 7.78 -3.43
N GLY A 142 -0.94 8.40 -4.55
CA GLY A 142 -0.22 9.52 -5.16
C GLY A 142 -0.57 10.89 -4.56
N GLY A 143 0.07 11.93 -5.08
CA GLY A 143 -0.24 13.33 -4.77
C GLY A 143 0.04 13.75 -3.32
N LYS A 144 -0.88 14.51 -2.72
CA LYS A 144 -0.72 15.10 -1.36
C LYS A 144 -0.85 14.08 -0.21
N ALA A 145 -1.36 12.89 -0.49
CA ALA A 145 -1.49 11.79 0.47
C ALA A 145 -0.34 10.77 0.37
N ALA A 146 0.77 11.14 -0.27
CA ALA A 146 1.89 10.24 -0.51
C ALA A 146 2.75 10.11 0.77
N TYR A 147 2.57 9.00 1.49
CA TYR A 147 3.26 8.72 2.75
C TYR A 147 4.41 7.73 2.55
N PRO A 148 5.68 8.10 2.80
CA PRO A 148 6.80 7.16 2.73
C PRO A 148 6.67 6.02 3.75
N SER A 149 5.98 6.25 4.87
CA SER A 149 5.71 5.22 5.87
C SER A 149 4.86 4.07 5.33
N SER A 150 3.87 4.35 4.46
CA SER A 150 3.05 3.29 3.84
C SER A 150 3.90 2.39 2.95
N VAL A 151 4.91 2.92 2.27
CA VAL A 151 5.85 2.13 1.48
C VAL A 151 6.64 1.18 2.38
N LEU A 152 7.26 1.72 3.44
CA LEU A 152 8.06 0.94 4.38
C LEU A 152 7.23 -0.17 5.05
N MET A 153 6.02 0.16 5.50
CA MET A 153 5.12 -0.76 6.20
C MET A 153 4.53 -1.86 5.31
N ASN A 154 4.53 -1.69 3.97
CA ASN A 154 4.08 -2.73 3.05
C ASN A 154 5.23 -3.58 2.51
N ALA A 155 6.31 -2.95 2.04
CA ALA A 155 7.40 -3.64 1.36
C ALA A 155 8.33 -4.39 2.32
N ILE A 156 8.63 -3.83 3.50
CA ILE A 156 9.58 -4.47 4.43
C ILE A 156 9.04 -5.80 4.99
N PRO A 157 7.76 -5.91 5.42
CA PRO A 157 7.23 -7.19 5.86
C PRO A 157 7.22 -8.25 4.76
N ALA A 158 6.94 -7.86 3.50
CA ALA A 158 7.03 -8.76 2.36
C ALA A 158 8.46 -9.30 2.15
N HIS A 159 9.47 -8.43 2.27
CA HIS A 159 10.87 -8.85 2.25
C HIS A 159 11.22 -9.81 3.38
N VAL A 160 10.79 -9.49 4.61
CA VAL A 160 11.05 -10.35 5.77
C VAL A 160 10.39 -11.72 5.60
N ALA A 161 9.16 -11.76 5.06
CA ALA A 161 8.48 -13.01 4.73
C ALA A 161 9.26 -13.86 3.71
N GLY A 162 10.01 -13.20 2.81
CA GLY A 162 10.82 -13.83 1.77
C GLY A 162 10.20 -13.77 0.37
N VAL A 163 9.34 -12.78 0.12
CA VAL A 163 8.72 -12.57 -1.20
C VAL A 163 9.80 -12.25 -2.24
N GLY A 164 9.72 -12.88 -3.42
CA GLY A 164 10.72 -12.73 -4.48
C GLY A 164 10.60 -11.42 -5.26
N GLU A 165 9.38 -11.00 -5.59
CA GLU A 165 9.13 -9.73 -6.29
C GLU A 165 8.10 -8.87 -5.58
N ILE A 166 8.47 -7.63 -5.26
CA ILE A 166 7.59 -6.63 -4.66
C ILE A 166 7.40 -5.52 -5.67
N ILE A 167 6.19 -5.45 -6.24
CA ILE A 167 5.84 -4.51 -7.29
C ILE A 167 5.01 -3.38 -6.67
N MET A 168 5.54 -2.17 -6.71
CA MET A 168 4.84 -0.98 -6.24
C MET A 168 4.10 -0.31 -7.40
N VAL A 169 2.88 0.16 -7.15
CA VAL A 169 2.19 1.10 -8.03
C VAL A 169 1.89 2.38 -7.26
N VAL A 170 2.14 3.52 -7.88
CA VAL A 170 1.91 4.85 -7.30
C VAL A 170 1.49 5.81 -8.41
N PRO A 171 0.24 6.32 -8.42
CA PRO A 171 -0.16 7.26 -9.46
C PRO A 171 0.63 8.56 -9.31
N THR A 172 1.01 9.16 -10.43
CA THR A 172 1.70 10.46 -10.48
C THR A 172 0.86 11.44 -11.31
N PRO A 173 -0.24 11.99 -10.76
CA PRO A 173 -1.07 12.95 -11.48
C PRO A 173 -0.24 14.11 -12.03
N GLY A 174 -0.39 14.44 -13.31
CA GLY A 174 0.41 15.44 -14.01
C GLY A 174 1.90 15.10 -14.14
N GLY A 175 2.31 13.86 -13.84
CA GLY A 175 3.70 13.43 -13.77
C GLY A 175 4.41 13.84 -12.47
N GLU A 176 3.68 14.35 -11.47
CA GLU A 176 4.28 14.78 -10.20
C GLU A 176 4.74 13.57 -9.36
N LYS A 177 6.05 13.47 -9.16
CA LYS A 177 6.69 12.42 -8.35
C LYS A 177 7.04 12.98 -6.96
N ASN A 178 6.72 12.22 -5.90
CA ASN A 178 7.13 12.58 -4.53
C ASN A 178 8.52 11.97 -4.21
N PRO A 179 9.57 12.78 -4.01
CA PRO A 179 10.93 12.28 -3.79
C PRO A 179 11.07 11.39 -2.55
N LEU A 180 10.33 11.68 -1.47
CA LEU A 180 10.37 10.89 -0.24
C LEU A 180 9.75 9.50 -0.42
N VAL A 181 8.69 9.38 -1.23
CA VAL A 181 8.09 8.08 -1.55
C VAL A 181 9.02 7.24 -2.42
N LEU A 182 9.67 7.85 -3.42
CA LEU A 182 10.65 7.14 -4.25
C LEU A 182 11.88 6.71 -3.43
N ALA A 183 12.36 7.58 -2.55
CA ALA A 183 13.43 7.26 -1.61
C ALA A 183 13.04 6.12 -0.66
N ALA A 184 11.80 6.12 -0.15
CA ALA A 184 11.29 5.03 0.68
C ALA A 184 11.19 3.72 -0.09
N ALA A 185 10.78 3.75 -1.36
CA ALA A 185 10.74 2.55 -2.21
C ALA A 185 12.13 1.94 -2.40
N TYR A 186 13.15 2.78 -2.62
CA TYR A 186 14.56 2.36 -2.65
C TYR A 186 14.99 1.72 -1.33
N VAL A 187 14.79 2.42 -0.20
CA VAL A 187 15.18 1.93 1.14
C VAL A 187 14.45 0.65 1.52
N ALA A 188 13.17 0.52 1.14
CA ALA A 188 12.38 -0.67 1.40
C ALA A 188 12.76 -1.85 0.50
N GLY A 189 13.52 -1.63 -0.57
CA GLY A 189 13.92 -2.66 -1.53
C GLY A 189 12.83 -3.06 -2.52
N VAL A 190 11.92 -2.15 -2.89
CA VAL A 190 10.91 -2.43 -3.93
C VAL A 190 11.60 -2.94 -5.21
N THR A 191 11.11 -4.04 -5.78
CA THR A 191 11.73 -4.68 -6.96
C THR A 191 11.45 -3.91 -8.24
N ARG A 192 10.18 -3.52 -8.45
CA ARG A 192 9.72 -2.73 -9.59
C ARG A 192 8.69 -1.71 -9.12
N ALA A 193 8.63 -0.55 -9.77
CA ALA A 193 7.69 0.50 -9.41
C ALA A 193 7.07 1.12 -10.67
N PHE A 194 5.75 1.32 -10.67
CA PHE A 194 5.04 1.90 -11.82
C PHE A 194 4.22 3.12 -11.43
N THR A 195 4.20 4.12 -12.31
CA THR A 195 3.41 5.33 -12.14
C THR A 195 1.97 5.16 -12.61
N ILE A 196 1.25 4.21 -12.00
CA ILE A 196 -0.16 3.89 -12.26
C ILE A 196 -0.93 3.79 -10.94
N GLY A 197 -2.24 3.99 -10.97
CA GLY A 197 -3.06 3.79 -9.78
C GLY A 197 -4.54 4.08 -10.00
N GLY A 198 -5.38 3.59 -9.09
CA GLY A 198 -6.82 3.55 -9.26
C GLY A 198 -7.30 2.11 -9.40
N ALA A 199 -8.39 1.92 -10.13
CA ALA A 199 -8.96 0.58 -10.37
C ALA A 199 -8.28 -0.15 -11.53
N GLN A 200 -7.62 0.58 -12.43
CA GLN A 200 -6.88 0.03 -13.58
C GLN A 200 -5.56 -0.60 -13.16
#